data_AF-F4C9M7-F1
#
_entry.id   AF-F4C9M7-F1
#
_cell.length_a   1.000
_cell.length_b   1.000
_cell.length_c   1.000
_cell.angle_alpha   90.00
_cell.angle_beta   90.00
_cell.angle_gamma   90.00
#
_symmetry.space_group_name_H-M   'P 1'
#
loop_
_entity.id
_entity.type
_entity.pdbx_description
1 polymer ?
#
loop_
_entity_poly.entity_id
_entity_poly.type
_entity_poly.pdbx_seq_one_letter_code
_entity_poly.pdbx_strand_id
1 'polypeptide(L)'
;MKKAEATRLMILQKAFELIYVKGYQTTSIDDIIATTKVTKGAFYYHFKTKDEMGLAIINEILKPTLTNSFIEPLQTEENPLDAIYNLMDNLLMKNDFLKVEYGCPASNFTQEMTPWNSEFNKALNELTQEWTKAITATIERGKKSGTIRKDVNAKQVTIFVMSGYWGIRNLGKLENSKKVYVSYLKQLKIYLDSLK
;
A
#
# COMPACT_ATOMS: atom_id res chain seq x y z
N MET A 1 21.86 -2.88 -15.23
CA MET A 1 21.01 -1.67 -15.37
C MET A 1 21.82 -0.60 -16.10
N LYS A 2 21.29 -0.01 -17.18
CA LYS A 2 21.97 1.06 -17.93
C LYS A 2 21.99 2.35 -17.09
N LYS A 3 22.96 3.26 -17.34
CA LYS A 3 23.11 4.51 -16.58
C LYS A 3 21.82 5.35 -16.52
N ALA A 4 21.08 5.43 -17.62
CA ALA A 4 19.80 6.16 -17.70
C ALA A 4 18.70 5.52 -16.83
N GLU A 5 18.60 4.19 -16.80
CA GLU A 5 17.64 3.46 -15.96
C GLU A 5 17.96 3.66 -14.47
N ALA A 6 19.25 3.66 -14.11
CA ALA A 6 19.70 3.91 -12.75
C ALA A 6 19.31 5.33 -12.29
N THR A 7 19.53 6.34 -13.13
CA THR A 7 19.13 7.72 -12.85
C THR A 7 17.62 7.85 -12.70
N ARG A 8 16.84 7.20 -13.60
CA ARG A 8 15.37 7.17 -13.50
C ARG A 8 14.91 6.61 -12.16
N LEU A 9 15.42 5.44 -11.78
CA LEU A 9 15.02 4.78 -10.54
C LEU A 9 15.38 5.63 -9.31
N MET A 10 16.58 6.22 -9.30
CA MET A 10 16.99 7.13 -8.23
C MET A 10 16.06 8.35 -8.12
N ILE A 11 15.65 8.95 -9.25
CA ILE A 11 14.68 10.05 -9.24
C ILE A 11 13.35 9.58 -8.63
N LEU A 12 12.84 8.40 -9.01
CA LEU A 12 11.59 7.86 -8.47
C LEU A 12 11.67 7.59 -6.97
N GLN A 13 12.78 7.03 -6.48
CA GLN A 13 13.00 6.77 -5.07
C GLN A 13 13.01 8.07 -4.26
N LYS A 14 13.75 9.08 -4.73
CA LYS A 14 13.83 10.38 -4.05
C LYS A 14 12.52 11.15 -4.11
N ALA A 15 11.83 11.11 -5.25
CA ALA A 15 10.51 11.69 -5.37
C ALA A 15 9.51 11.01 -4.41
N PHE A 16 9.51 9.67 -4.35
CA PHE A 16 8.64 8.93 -3.44
C PHE A 16 8.94 9.26 -1.98
N GLU A 17 10.21 9.24 -1.55
CA GLU A 17 10.62 9.61 -0.18
C GLU A 17 10.07 10.99 0.21
N LEU A 18 10.24 11.98 -0.66
CA LEU A 18 9.80 13.34 -0.38
C LEU A 18 8.27 13.49 -0.38
N ILE A 19 7.60 12.89 -1.37
CA ILE A 19 6.14 12.88 -1.49
C ILE A 19 5.49 12.16 -0.31
N TYR A 20 6.08 11.07 0.17
CA TYR A 20 5.51 10.32 1.29
C TYR A 20 5.50 11.15 2.59
N VAL A 21 6.50 12.01 2.77
CA VAL A 21 6.61 12.92 3.91
C VAL A 21 5.72 14.15 3.76
N LYS A 22 5.80 14.83 2.60
CA LYS A 22 5.21 16.16 2.42
C LYS A 22 3.81 16.15 1.82
N GLY A 23 3.42 15.07 1.14
CA GLY A 23 2.26 15.01 0.27
C GLY A 23 2.64 15.21 -1.19
N TYR A 24 1.85 14.64 -2.09
CA TYR A 24 2.07 14.76 -3.53
C TYR A 24 1.85 16.20 -3.99
N GLN A 25 0.70 16.81 -3.67
CA GLN A 25 0.33 18.13 -4.19
C GLN A 25 1.28 19.24 -3.74
N THR A 26 1.78 19.16 -2.52
CA THR A 26 2.67 20.15 -1.87
C THR A 26 4.14 20.04 -2.30
N THR A 27 4.54 18.94 -2.95
CA THR A 27 5.93 18.72 -3.37
C THR A 27 6.14 19.19 -4.82
N SER A 28 6.99 20.18 -5.06
CA SER A 28 7.29 20.65 -6.42
C SER A 28 8.34 19.77 -7.13
N ILE A 29 8.43 19.87 -8.47
CA ILE A 29 9.51 19.22 -9.23
C ILE A 29 10.88 19.77 -8.78
N ASP A 30 10.97 21.07 -8.48
CA ASP A 30 12.22 21.70 -8.05
C ASP A 30 12.63 21.20 -6.65
N ASP A 31 11.68 20.97 -5.73
CA ASP A 31 11.98 20.32 -4.44
C ASP A 31 12.56 18.92 -4.64
N ILE A 32 12.00 18.13 -5.56
CA ILE A 32 12.49 16.79 -5.87
C ILE A 32 13.90 16.88 -6.45
N ILE A 33 14.11 17.74 -7.45
CA ILE A 33 15.44 17.93 -8.06
C ILE A 33 16.48 18.32 -7.00
N ALA A 34 16.13 19.18 -6.04
CA ALA A 34 17.03 19.58 -4.95
C ALA A 34 17.45 18.41 -4.04
N THR A 35 16.64 17.35 -3.93
CA THR A 35 17.03 16.10 -3.23
C THR A 35 17.88 15.15 -4.07
N THR A 36 18.08 15.47 -5.35
CA THR A 36 18.86 14.68 -6.30
C THR A 36 20.13 15.42 -6.70
N LYS A 37 21.03 14.72 -7.41
CA LYS A 37 22.19 15.33 -8.08
C LYS A 37 21.96 15.55 -9.58
N VAL A 38 20.71 15.51 -10.04
CA VAL A 38 20.40 15.66 -11.48
C VAL A 38 20.05 17.10 -11.83
N THR A 39 20.27 17.48 -13.08
CA THR A 39 19.81 18.77 -13.60
C THR A 39 18.32 18.71 -13.94
N LYS A 40 17.68 19.88 -14.04
CA LYS A 40 16.29 20.00 -14.50
C LYS A 40 16.08 19.38 -15.89
N GLY A 41 17.03 19.58 -16.81
CA GLY A 41 17.00 18.94 -18.13
C GLY A 41 17.07 17.42 -18.05
N ALA A 42 17.89 16.86 -17.17
CA ALA A 42 17.97 15.41 -16.95
C ALA A 42 16.69 14.84 -16.33
N PHE A 43 16.02 15.58 -15.44
CA PHE A 43 14.69 15.20 -14.96
C PHE A 43 13.67 15.11 -16.11
N TYR A 44 13.56 16.17 -16.92
CA TYR A 44 12.60 16.22 -18.04
C TYR A 44 12.94 15.28 -19.21
N TYR A 45 14.16 14.75 -19.26
CA TYR A 45 14.50 13.64 -20.13
C TYR A 45 13.74 12.36 -19.73
N HIS A 46 13.58 12.11 -18.43
CA HIS A 46 12.92 10.90 -17.89
C HIS A 46 11.42 11.05 -17.65
N PHE A 47 10.94 12.25 -17.32
CA PHE A 47 9.54 12.52 -16.99
C PHE A 47 9.12 13.87 -17.55
N LYS A 48 8.14 13.90 -18.45
CA LYS A 48 7.64 15.15 -19.05
C LYS A 48 6.83 15.96 -18.07
N THR A 49 6.13 15.30 -17.16
CA THR A 49 5.30 15.95 -16.14
C THR A 49 5.48 15.32 -14.76
N LYS A 50 5.07 16.04 -13.72
CA LYS A 50 5.00 15.51 -12.36
C LYS A 50 4.01 14.33 -12.28
N ASP A 51 2.92 14.39 -13.02
CA ASP A 51 1.90 13.33 -13.09
C ASP A 51 2.46 12.05 -13.69
N GLU A 52 3.24 12.13 -14.77
CA GLU A 52 3.93 10.98 -15.36
C GLU A 52 4.88 10.33 -14.34
N MET A 53 5.63 11.13 -13.59
CA MET A 53 6.48 10.64 -12.50
C MET A 53 5.66 10.03 -11.36
N GLY A 54 4.53 10.63 -10.98
CA GLY A 54 3.66 10.11 -9.92
C GLY A 54 3.03 8.76 -10.29
N LEU A 55 2.58 8.59 -11.54
CA LEU A 55 2.10 7.31 -12.06
C LEU A 55 3.24 6.27 -12.09
N ALA A 56 4.45 6.68 -12.47
CA ALA A 56 5.61 5.81 -12.42
C ALA A 56 5.97 5.40 -10.98
N ILE A 57 5.83 6.28 -9.97
CA ILE A 57 5.98 5.90 -8.55
C ILE A 57 4.97 4.80 -8.18
N ILE A 58 3.70 4.95 -8.58
CA ILE A 58 2.69 3.92 -8.28
C ILE A 58 3.07 2.57 -8.92
N ASN A 59 3.46 2.58 -10.19
CA ASN A 59 3.71 1.37 -10.96
C ASN A 59 5.06 0.70 -10.68
N GLU A 60 6.12 1.49 -10.45
CA GLU A 60 7.50 1.00 -10.36
C GLU A 60 8.01 0.92 -8.92
N ILE A 61 7.44 1.69 -7.98
CA ILE A 61 7.83 1.66 -6.56
C ILE A 61 6.76 1.00 -5.71
N LEU A 62 5.54 1.52 -5.73
CA LEU A 62 4.48 1.05 -4.83
C LEU A 62 4.02 -0.35 -5.19
N LYS A 63 3.71 -0.61 -6.45
CA LYS A 63 3.16 -1.90 -6.88
C LYS A 63 4.10 -3.07 -6.55
N PRO A 64 5.41 -3.08 -6.90
CA PRO A 64 6.30 -4.17 -6.52
C PRO A 64 6.48 -4.31 -5.00
N THR A 65 6.72 -3.19 -4.31
CA THR A 65 6.95 -3.19 -2.85
C THR A 65 5.75 -3.74 -2.08
N LEU A 66 4.55 -3.34 -2.50
CA LEU A 66 3.33 -3.72 -1.83
C LEU A 66 2.86 -5.11 -2.27
N THR A 67 3.12 -5.56 -3.50
CA THR A 67 2.89 -6.96 -3.89
C THR A 67 3.69 -7.91 -2.98
N ASN A 68 4.98 -7.65 -2.77
CA ASN A 68 5.82 -8.49 -1.91
C ASN A 68 5.35 -8.45 -0.44
N SER A 69 4.86 -7.29 0.02
CA SER A 69 4.42 -7.13 1.42
C SER A 69 2.98 -7.56 1.69
N PHE A 70 2.08 -7.52 0.70
CA PHE A 70 0.64 -7.76 0.85
C PHE A 70 0.15 -9.07 0.26
N ILE A 71 0.81 -9.58 -0.78
CA ILE A 71 0.31 -10.73 -1.56
C ILE A 71 1.11 -11.98 -1.23
N GLU A 72 2.43 -11.93 -1.28
CA GLU A 72 3.28 -13.10 -1.06
C GLU A 72 3.04 -13.78 0.31
N PRO A 73 2.90 -13.06 1.44
CA PRO A 73 2.67 -13.70 2.74
C PRO A 73 1.36 -14.48 2.82
N LEU A 74 0.37 -14.14 1.98
CA LEU A 74 -0.91 -14.84 1.94
C LEU A 74 -0.83 -16.18 1.19
N GLN A 75 0.26 -16.45 0.48
CA GLN A 75 0.42 -17.66 -0.34
C GLN A 75 1.18 -18.78 0.39
N THR A 76 1.98 -18.43 1.39
CA THR A 76 2.90 -19.35 2.07
C THR A 76 2.34 -19.96 3.36
N GLU A 77 1.31 -19.35 3.94
CA GLU A 77 0.74 -19.76 5.23
C GLU A 77 -0.35 -20.82 5.06
N GLU A 78 -0.28 -21.88 5.88
CA GLU A 78 -1.22 -23.02 5.82
C GLU A 78 -2.63 -22.64 6.30
N ASN A 79 -2.73 -21.91 7.41
CA ASN A 79 -4.01 -21.46 7.97
C ASN A 79 -4.41 -20.10 7.37
N PRO A 80 -5.51 -20.01 6.60
CA PRO A 80 -5.90 -18.77 5.94
C PRO A 80 -6.24 -17.61 6.87
N LEU A 81 -6.78 -17.89 8.06
CA LEU A 81 -7.11 -16.85 9.04
C LEU A 81 -5.84 -16.29 9.69
N ASP A 82 -4.88 -17.16 10.01
CA ASP A 82 -3.58 -16.74 10.54
C ASP A 82 -2.78 -15.98 9.47
N ALA A 83 -2.87 -16.38 8.20
CA ALA A 83 -2.27 -15.65 7.07
C ALA A 83 -2.74 -14.18 7.02
N ILE A 84 -4.05 -13.95 7.14
CA ILE A 84 -4.63 -12.60 7.11
C ILE A 84 -4.20 -11.81 8.36
N TYR A 85 -4.23 -12.44 9.54
CA TYR A 85 -3.80 -11.79 10.78
C TYR A 85 -2.31 -11.41 10.74
N ASN A 86 -1.44 -12.36 10.39
CA ASN A 86 0.01 -12.17 10.29
C ASN A 86 0.36 -11.11 9.24
N LEU A 87 -0.36 -11.09 8.12
CA LEU A 87 -0.23 -10.02 7.13
C LEU A 87 -0.49 -8.65 7.78
N MET A 88 -1.62 -8.47 8.47
CA MET A 88 -1.97 -7.19 9.08
C MET A 88 -1.01 -6.80 10.20
N ASP A 89 -0.60 -7.75 11.05
CA ASP A 89 0.40 -7.55 12.10
C ASP A 89 1.75 -7.11 11.51
N ASN A 90 2.25 -7.83 10.49
CA ASN A 90 3.51 -7.50 9.84
C ASN A 90 3.47 -6.12 9.20
N LEU A 91 2.40 -5.80 8.47
CA LEU A 91 2.22 -4.49 7.86
C LEU A 91 2.21 -3.38 8.92
N LEU A 92 1.40 -3.51 9.97
CA LEU A 92 1.20 -2.44 10.95
C LEU A 92 2.38 -2.30 11.93
N MET A 93 2.96 -3.41 12.37
CA MET A 93 3.93 -3.43 13.46
C MET A 93 5.37 -3.54 12.99
N LYS A 94 5.66 -4.33 11.94
CA LYS A 94 7.02 -4.75 11.57
C LYS A 94 7.53 -4.18 10.25
N ASN A 95 6.68 -3.53 9.46
CA ASN A 95 7.05 -3.04 8.14
C ASN A 95 7.87 -1.73 8.22
N ASP A 96 9.10 -1.75 7.71
CA ASP A 96 10.00 -0.60 7.73
C ASP A 96 9.68 0.45 6.66
N PHE A 97 9.03 0.04 5.57
CA PHE A 97 8.63 0.92 4.47
C PHE A 97 7.45 1.81 4.86
N LEU A 98 6.48 1.27 5.62
CA LEU A 98 5.24 1.96 6.00
C LEU A 98 5.36 2.62 7.37
N LYS A 99 5.74 3.90 7.37
CA LYS A 99 5.90 4.70 8.59
C LYS A 99 4.54 5.14 9.13
N VAL A 100 4.38 5.04 10.44
CA VAL A 100 3.12 5.38 11.13
C VAL A 100 2.73 6.84 10.92
N GLU A 101 3.68 7.76 11.05
CA GLU A 101 3.53 9.21 10.89
C GLU A 101 3.09 9.66 9.49
N TYR A 102 3.26 8.81 8.46
CA TYR A 102 2.89 9.12 7.08
C TYR A 102 1.72 8.28 6.55
N GLY A 103 1.25 7.28 7.31
CA GLY A 103 0.14 6.42 6.92
C GLY A 103 0.45 5.52 5.72
N CYS A 104 -0.56 5.16 4.93
CA CYS A 104 -0.39 4.33 3.74
C CYS A 104 -0.18 5.22 2.50
N PRO A 105 0.91 5.05 1.72
CA PRO A 105 1.17 5.89 0.55
C PRO A 105 0.08 5.78 -0.52
N ALA A 106 -0.45 4.58 -0.75
CA ALA A 106 -1.57 4.40 -1.69
C ALA A 106 -2.81 5.19 -1.25
N SER A 107 -3.11 5.21 0.06
CA SER A 107 -4.24 5.99 0.61
C SER A 107 -4.01 7.50 0.52
N ASN A 108 -2.78 7.97 0.72
CA ASN A 108 -2.43 9.39 0.53
C ASN A 108 -2.64 9.80 -0.95
N PHE A 109 -2.09 9.02 -1.90
CA PHE A 109 -2.33 9.25 -3.33
C PHE A 109 -3.82 9.19 -3.67
N THR A 110 -4.59 8.28 -3.06
CA THR A 110 -6.04 8.23 -3.28
C THR A 110 -6.70 9.54 -2.87
N GLN A 111 -6.42 10.05 -1.67
CA GLN A 111 -7.01 11.29 -1.16
C GLN A 111 -6.59 12.51 -1.98
N GLU A 112 -5.33 12.56 -2.41
CA GLU A 112 -4.77 13.72 -3.11
C GLU A 112 -5.07 13.75 -4.60
N MET A 113 -5.23 12.60 -5.27
CA MET A 113 -5.22 12.54 -6.75
C MET A 113 -6.46 11.94 -7.40
N THR A 114 -7.20 11.02 -6.79
CA THR A 114 -8.36 10.42 -7.49
C THR A 114 -9.48 11.40 -7.83
N PRO A 115 -9.75 12.49 -7.07
CA PRO A 115 -10.75 13.48 -7.49
C PRO A 115 -10.34 14.30 -8.71
N TRP A 116 -9.04 14.34 -9.04
CA TRP A 116 -8.47 15.28 -10.00
C TRP A 116 -7.89 14.63 -11.25
N ASN A 117 -7.46 13.37 -11.17
CA ASN A 117 -6.80 12.66 -12.27
C ASN A 117 -7.27 11.20 -12.37
N SER A 118 -7.95 10.87 -13.48
CA SER A 118 -8.50 9.53 -13.74
C SER A 118 -7.44 8.44 -13.90
N GLU A 119 -6.25 8.78 -14.38
CA GLU A 119 -5.16 7.82 -14.55
C GLU A 119 -4.60 7.39 -13.19
N PHE A 120 -4.52 8.31 -12.22
CA PHE A 120 -4.18 7.96 -10.84
C PHE A 120 -5.24 7.05 -10.22
N ASN A 121 -6.53 7.37 -10.43
CA ASN A 121 -7.63 6.51 -9.97
C ASN A 121 -7.50 5.10 -10.54
N LYS A 122 -7.30 4.98 -11.86
CA LYS A 122 -7.12 3.68 -12.52
C LYS A 122 -5.94 2.90 -11.94
N ALA A 123 -4.75 3.52 -11.84
CA ALA A 123 -3.55 2.86 -11.34
C ALA A 123 -3.69 2.40 -9.88
N LEU A 124 -4.29 3.23 -9.01
CA LEU A 124 -4.54 2.88 -7.61
C LEU A 124 -5.62 1.80 -7.47
N ASN A 125 -6.66 1.83 -8.31
CA ASN A 125 -7.68 0.80 -8.32
C ASN A 125 -7.08 -0.55 -8.74
N GLU A 126 -6.26 -0.59 -9.79
CA GLU A 126 -5.55 -1.81 -10.20
C GLU A 126 -4.68 -2.37 -9.07
N LEU A 127 -3.89 -1.51 -8.39
CA LEU A 127 -3.08 -1.90 -7.24
C LEU A 127 -3.92 -2.53 -6.11
N THR A 128 -5.02 -1.88 -5.73
CA THR A 128 -5.86 -2.32 -4.61
C THR A 128 -6.72 -3.54 -4.95
N GLN A 129 -7.05 -3.74 -6.23
CA GLN A 129 -7.74 -4.93 -6.72
C GLN A 129 -6.87 -6.18 -6.59
N GLU A 130 -5.55 -6.10 -6.81
CA GLU A 130 -4.65 -7.24 -6.63
C GLU A 130 -4.67 -7.73 -5.18
N TRP A 131 -4.63 -6.83 -4.19
CA TRP A 131 -4.72 -7.19 -2.77
C TRP A 131 -6.09 -7.76 -2.41
N THR A 132 -7.15 -7.14 -2.92
CA THR A 132 -8.53 -7.60 -2.72
C THR A 132 -8.70 -9.03 -3.25
N LYS A 133 -8.15 -9.33 -4.43
CA LYS A 133 -8.16 -10.68 -5.00
C LYS A 133 -7.38 -11.66 -4.12
N ALA A 134 -6.19 -11.28 -3.65
CA ALA A 134 -5.35 -12.15 -2.83
C ALA A 134 -6.01 -12.52 -1.48
N ILE A 135 -6.58 -11.55 -0.77
CA ILE A 135 -7.28 -11.79 0.50
C ILE A 135 -8.55 -12.61 0.25
N THR A 136 -9.33 -12.29 -0.79
CA THR A 136 -10.55 -13.04 -1.14
C THR A 136 -10.23 -14.50 -1.45
N ALA A 137 -9.18 -14.75 -2.25
CA ALA A 137 -8.72 -16.09 -2.56
C ALA A 137 -8.30 -16.85 -1.29
N THR A 138 -7.66 -16.17 -0.34
CA THR A 138 -7.26 -16.76 0.95
C THR A 138 -8.48 -17.20 1.75
N ILE A 139 -9.52 -16.37 1.84
CA ILE A 139 -10.77 -16.72 2.54
C ILE A 139 -11.48 -17.90 1.84
N GLU A 140 -11.52 -17.91 0.51
CA GLU A 140 -12.12 -19.02 -0.24
C GLU A 140 -11.34 -20.35 -0.07
N ARG A 141 -10.00 -20.30 0.06
CA ARG A 141 -9.22 -21.49 0.45
C ARG A 141 -9.58 -21.98 1.86
N GLY A 142 -9.82 -21.06 2.80
CA GLY A 142 -10.30 -21.40 4.15
C GLY A 142 -11.66 -22.09 4.14
N LYS A 143 -12.58 -21.62 3.30
CA LYS A 143 -13.89 -22.26 3.12
C LYS A 143 -13.76 -23.66 2.52
N LYS A 144 -12.87 -23.84 1.54
CA LYS A 144 -12.64 -25.12 0.86
C LYS A 144 -11.98 -26.16 1.76
N SER A 145 -11.09 -25.73 2.65
CA SER A 145 -10.42 -26.59 3.64
C SER A 145 -11.26 -26.87 4.89
N GLY A 146 -12.37 -26.14 5.10
CA GLY A 146 -13.21 -26.25 6.30
C GLY A 146 -12.70 -25.47 7.51
N THR A 147 -11.67 -24.65 7.35
CA THR A 147 -11.15 -23.75 8.41
C THR A 147 -12.03 -22.51 8.60
N ILE A 148 -12.86 -22.18 7.61
CA ILE A 148 -13.82 -21.07 7.61
C ILE A 148 -15.21 -21.64 7.26
N ARG A 149 -16.26 -21.19 7.94
CA ARG A 149 -17.64 -21.63 7.65
C ARG A 149 -18.06 -21.34 6.21
N LYS A 150 -18.87 -22.24 5.65
CA LYS A 150 -19.28 -22.19 4.23
C LYS A 150 -20.18 -20.99 3.89
N ASP A 151 -20.92 -20.48 4.87
CA ASP A 151 -21.85 -19.34 4.72
C ASP A 151 -21.12 -17.97 4.67
N VAL A 152 -19.83 -17.93 5.01
CA VAL A 152 -19.03 -16.70 4.96
C VAL A 152 -18.91 -16.18 3.53
N ASN A 153 -19.29 -14.93 3.33
CA ASN A 153 -19.10 -14.22 2.07
C ASN A 153 -17.68 -13.63 2.00
N ALA A 154 -16.78 -14.26 1.22
CA ALA A 154 -15.39 -13.86 1.16
C ALA A 154 -15.19 -12.41 0.71
N LYS A 155 -15.99 -11.93 -0.25
CA LYS A 155 -15.88 -10.54 -0.74
C LYS A 155 -16.22 -9.53 0.35
N GLN A 156 -17.27 -9.77 1.13
CA GLN A 156 -17.66 -8.88 2.23
C GLN A 156 -16.59 -8.84 3.33
N VAL A 157 -16.05 -10.01 3.70
CA VAL A 157 -14.96 -10.10 4.68
C VAL A 157 -13.70 -9.39 4.18
N THR A 158 -13.32 -9.58 2.91
CA THR A 158 -12.19 -8.86 2.32
C THR A 158 -12.35 -7.35 2.41
N ILE A 159 -13.54 -6.83 2.05
CA ILE A 159 -13.82 -5.40 2.12
C ILE A 159 -13.70 -4.92 3.57
N PHE A 160 -14.30 -5.64 4.52
CA PHE A 160 -14.22 -5.29 5.94
C PHE A 160 -12.77 -5.22 6.45
N VAL A 161 -11.95 -6.23 6.14
CA VAL A 161 -10.53 -6.28 6.52
C VAL A 161 -9.75 -5.12 5.89
N MET A 162 -9.94 -4.88 4.59
CA MET A 162 -9.28 -3.79 3.86
C MET A 162 -9.67 -2.41 4.37
N SER A 163 -10.97 -2.19 4.64
CA SER A 163 -11.47 -0.96 5.25
C SER A 163 -10.88 -0.74 6.64
N GLY A 164 -10.79 -1.80 7.45
CA GLY A 164 -10.12 -1.76 8.75
C GLY A 164 -8.66 -1.36 8.63
N TYR A 165 -7.92 -1.96 7.70
CA TYR A 165 -6.50 -1.64 7.46
C TYR A 165 -6.28 -0.18 7.03
N TRP A 166 -7.09 0.34 6.10
CA TRP A 166 -6.99 1.74 5.69
C TRP A 166 -7.38 2.70 6.80
N GLY A 167 -8.47 2.42 7.50
CA GLY A 167 -8.95 3.24 8.60
C GLY A 167 -7.93 3.31 9.74
N ILE A 168 -7.41 2.16 10.17
CA ILE A 168 -6.47 2.13 11.29
C ILE A 168 -5.16 2.83 10.95
N ARG A 169 -4.67 2.72 9.71
CA ARG A 169 -3.47 3.47 9.27
C ARG A 169 -3.63 4.98 9.44
N ASN A 170 -4.81 5.52 9.13
CA ASN A 170 -5.11 6.93 9.33
C ASN A 170 -5.20 7.31 10.81
N LEU A 171 -5.77 6.45 11.66
CA LEU A 171 -5.76 6.67 13.12
C LEU A 171 -4.34 6.66 13.68
N GLY A 172 -3.48 5.73 13.26
CA GLY A 172 -2.08 5.71 13.68
C GLY A 172 -1.31 6.94 13.22
N LYS A 173 -1.58 7.43 11.99
CA LYS A 173 -1.04 8.70 11.48
C LYS A 173 -1.49 9.88 12.32
N LEU A 174 -2.79 9.95 12.65
CA LEU A 174 -3.39 10.99 13.48
C LEU A 174 -2.76 11.05 14.89
N GLU A 175 -2.57 9.89 15.52
CA GLU A 175 -1.96 9.80 16.85
C GLU A 175 -0.44 9.85 16.83
N ASN A 176 0.17 9.78 15.64
CA ASN A 176 1.59 9.53 15.45
C ASN A 176 2.11 8.35 16.31
N SER A 177 1.34 7.26 16.36
CA SER A 177 1.59 6.14 17.26
C SER A 177 1.07 4.81 16.74
N LYS A 178 1.80 3.73 17.04
CA LYS A 178 1.36 2.35 16.78
C LYS A 178 0.39 1.82 17.85
N LYS A 179 0.06 2.58 18.91
CA LYS A 179 -0.79 2.10 20.01
C LYS A 179 -2.17 1.64 19.54
N VAL A 180 -2.83 2.42 18.67
CA VAL A 180 -4.12 2.03 18.09
C VAL A 180 -4.05 0.75 17.26
N TYR A 181 -2.90 0.43 16.66
CA TYR A 181 -2.73 -0.79 15.87
C TYR A 181 -2.90 -2.04 16.75
N VAL A 182 -2.46 -1.98 18.00
CA VAL A 182 -2.60 -3.08 18.97
C VAL A 182 -4.09 -3.38 19.25
N SER A 183 -4.89 -2.34 19.49
CA SER A 183 -6.33 -2.49 19.71
C SER A 183 -7.04 -3.05 18.47
N TYR A 184 -6.68 -2.57 17.29
CA TYR A 184 -7.20 -3.09 16.02
C TYR A 184 -6.85 -4.55 15.80
N LEU A 185 -5.57 -4.93 15.97
CA LEU A 185 -5.11 -6.31 15.76
C LEU A 185 -5.80 -7.27 16.74
N LYS A 186 -5.96 -6.87 18.00
CA LYS A 186 -6.69 -7.67 19.00
C LYS A 186 -8.12 -7.97 18.53
N GLN A 187 -8.85 -6.95 18.04
CA GLN A 187 -10.21 -7.18 17.54
C GLN A 187 -10.26 -7.90 16.20
N LEU A 188 -9.29 -7.65 15.32
CA LEU A 188 -9.18 -8.39 14.07
C LEU A 188 -9.02 -9.88 14.35
N LYS A 189 -8.21 -10.28 15.34
CA LYS A 189 -8.05 -11.69 15.71
C LYS A 189 -9.35 -12.32 16.20
N ILE A 190 -10.07 -11.65 17.11
CA ILE A 190 -11.37 -12.11 17.61
C ILE A 190 -12.37 -12.27 16.46
N TYR A 191 -12.44 -11.28 15.58
CA TYR A 191 -13.30 -11.34 14.41
C TYR A 191 -12.93 -12.50 13.48
N LEU A 192 -11.66 -12.67 13.13
CA LEU A 192 -11.20 -13.76 12.27
C LEU A 192 -11.49 -15.14 12.90
N ASP A 193 -11.28 -15.30 14.19
CA ASP A 193 -11.61 -16.54 14.91
C ASP A 193 -13.12 -16.82 14.91
N SER A 194 -13.96 -15.78 14.88
CA SER A 194 -15.41 -15.92 14.74
C SER A 194 -15.85 -16.37 13.35
N LEU A 195 -14.95 -16.54 12.37
CA LEU A 195 -15.27 -17.04 11.03
C LEU A 195 -15.09 -18.57 10.88
N LYS A 196 -14.51 -19.23 11.89
CA LYS A 196 -14.31 -20.69 11.93
C LYS A 196 -15.61 -21.46 11.88
#